data_AF-M2B222-F1
#
_entry.id   AF-M2B222-F1
#
_cell.length_a   1.000
_cell.length_b   1.000
_cell.length_c   1.000
_cell.angle_alpha   90.00
_cell.angle_beta   90.00
_cell.angle_gamma   90.00
#
_symmetry.space_group_name_H-M   'P 1'
#
loop_
_entity.id
_entity.type
_entity.pdbx_description
1 polymer ?
#
loop_
_entity_poly.entity_id
_entity_poly.type
_entity_poly.pdbx_seq_one_letter_code
_entity_poly.pdbx_strand_id
1 'polypeptide(L)'
;MEAINYANGANMTLPADAQIVQGVSGNAVYLPAGAGTMPIAGNRNELTISLWRQWDGVVEADDYRGVFLTANIKAYFDQATDFLTVELAGAKTVTDIKDDQEQTHWCFLFSKNSFFKIYKNAELKAELTTGNYPVDFSEGFTLGGGKTHATFDEVLVYVEILKQEFINGLYHLVSKGTVLGHVEHLIEQSVPLHTPRYLGTVKTLPEGGRVNIALGPKNGFNEASIGDWILIIEPLAQYQKGWCYRWTGSVWQKLDPAANYTAEYSACLKDQLEKCKDLFGDTNFFGSVFCQFLGFNKAVGESLAANTALLDNLTVKRLLVDNDTNDPLDFELAINREVGILAKNNGKAVFEVTPLGNVYAKNATMIDGYFSGELNTPTLKLLKKTPETIPFSFTSGQTARDMFNSIGKRNNSSATGSFKGRQIVKISSGEKIKIITDWRSWNRYAGIWEYLKCEEDYYYVHIITDNGVFEYGTFKYGDKYKRPQGYLNPDYAGGAPEYCGSLSINKLDENISFYFTGNFETFMLSNLPTTLPNEVGIVWVDTQGYLRLKL
;
A
#
# COMPACT_ATOMS: atom_id res chain seq x y z
N MET A 1 32.34 7.19 -26.96
CA MET A 1 33.40 6.80 -27.91
C MET A 1 33.52 7.91 -28.92
N GLU A 2 34.67 8.57 -28.99
CA GLU A 2 35.00 9.44 -30.12
C GLU A 2 35.71 8.52 -31.13
N ALA A 3 34.98 8.08 -32.16
CA ALA A 3 35.51 7.10 -33.11
C ALA A 3 36.65 7.74 -33.95
N ILE A 4 37.83 7.12 -33.93
CA ILE A 4 38.98 7.52 -34.73
C ILE A 4 39.18 6.42 -35.78
N ASN A 5 38.58 6.59 -36.95
CA ASN A 5 38.79 5.67 -38.07
C ASN A 5 39.71 6.34 -39.11
N TYR A 6 40.79 5.64 -39.43
CA TYR A 6 41.96 6.12 -40.18
C TYR A 6 41.75 6.23 -41.71
N ALA A 7 40.63 5.76 -42.26
CA ALA A 7 40.58 5.48 -43.70
C ALA A 7 39.35 5.98 -44.48
N ASN A 8 38.37 6.71 -43.89
CA ASN A 8 37.23 7.20 -44.69
C ASN A 8 36.36 8.34 -44.08
N GLY A 9 36.96 9.25 -43.32
CA GLY A 9 36.24 10.40 -42.77
C GLY A 9 37.08 11.05 -41.68
N ALA A 10 37.71 12.17 -42.04
CA ALA A 10 38.82 12.82 -41.36
C ALA A 10 38.69 12.96 -39.84
N ASN A 11 39.84 12.84 -39.12
CA ASN A 11 40.07 13.46 -37.81
C ASN A 11 41.56 13.58 -37.41
N MET A 12 42.49 12.71 -37.88
CA MET A 12 43.93 12.82 -37.56
C MET A 12 44.77 13.31 -38.76
N THR A 13 45.63 14.31 -38.51
CA THR A 13 46.61 14.83 -39.46
C THR A 13 47.90 14.03 -39.34
N LEU A 14 48.31 13.36 -40.42
CA LEU A 14 49.51 12.53 -40.47
C LEU A 14 50.68 13.26 -41.14
N PRO A 15 51.94 12.96 -40.78
CA PRO A 15 53.10 13.52 -41.44
C PRO A 15 53.28 12.92 -42.86
N ALA A 16 54.04 13.60 -43.72
CA ALA A 16 54.18 13.23 -45.13
C ALA A 16 54.88 11.87 -45.36
N ASP A 17 55.65 11.41 -44.38
CA ASP A 17 56.37 10.13 -44.36
C ASP A 17 55.57 8.98 -43.72
N ALA A 18 54.35 9.25 -43.23
CA ALA A 18 53.46 8.21 -42.75
C ALA A 18 53.06 7.27 -43.90
N GLN A 19 53.07 5.97 -43.63
CA GLN A 19 52.73 4.94 -44.61
C GLN A 19 51.48 4.19 -44.17
N ILE A 20 50.63 3.83 -45.13
CA ILE A 20 49.55 2.89 -44.87
C ILE A 20 50.08 1.49 -45.08
N VAL A 21 50.02 0.67 -44.04
CA VAL A 21 50.52 -0.71 -44.02
C VAL A 21 49.41 -1.66 -43.58
N GLN A 22 49.65 -2.97 -43.68
CA GLN A 22 48.72 -3.95 -43.16
C GLN A 22 48.74 -3.95 -41.63
N GLY A 23 47.55 -3.76 -41.04
CA GLY A 23 47.29 -3.81 -39.61
C GLY A 23 46.71 -5.14 -39.16
N VAL A 24 46.11 -5.11 -37.97
CA VAL A 24 45.47 -6.25 -37.31
C VAL A 24 44.03 -6.44 -37.79
N SER A 25 43.27 -5.36 -37.98
CA SER A 25 41.88 -5.42 -38.47
C SER A 25 41.73 -4.97 -39.94
N GLY A 26 42.79 -4.42 -40.54
CA GLY A 26 42.78 -3.93 -41.91
C GLY A 26 43.98 -3.06 -42.25
N ASN A 27 43.75 -1.77 -42.46
CA ASN A 27 44.79 -0.79 -42.77
C ASN A 27 45.25 -0.10 -41.50
N ALA A 28 46.55 -0.15 -41.23
CA ALA A 28 47.21 0.55 -40.15
C ALA A 28 48.07 1.70 -40.68
N VAL A 29 48.47 2.61 -39.78
CA VAL A 29 49.43 3.67 -40.09
C VAL A 29 50.80 3.31 -39.50
N TYR A 30 51.81 3.28 -40.34
CA TYR A 30 53.21 3.20 -39.92
C TYR A 30 53.81 4.61 -39.87
N LEU A 31 54.38 4.94 -38.71
CA LEU A 31 55.05 6.21 -38.46
C LEU A 31 56.55 5.96 -38.24
N PRO A 32 57.42 6.22 -39.25
CA PRO A 32 58.86 6.08 -39.10
C PRO A 32 59.42 7.17 -38.17
N ALA A 33 59.07 8.43 -38.44
CA ALA A 33 59.37 9.58 -37.61
C ALA A 33 58.15 10.50 -37.48
N GLY A 34 58.12 11.33 -36.43
CA GLY A 34 57.05 12.32 -36.23
C GLY A 34 55.81 11.74 -35.55
N ALA A 35 54.67 12.40 -35.75
CA ALA A 35 53.45 12.09 -35.02
C ALA A 35 52.18 12.43 -35.80
N GLY A 36 51.12 11.65 -35.58
CA GLY A 36 49.77 12.00 -36.00
C GLY A 36 49.14 12.94 -34.97
N THR A 37 48.47 14.00 -35.40
CA THR A 37 47.85 14.99 -34.50
C THR A 37 46.37 15.17 -34.75
N MET A 38 45.59 15.40 -33.69
CA MET A 38 44.15 15.56 -33.78
C MET A 38 43.64 16.54 -32.71
N PRO A 39 42.80 17.52 -33.07
CA PRO A 39 42.14 18.35 -32.06
C PRO A 39 41.11 17.52 -31.29
N ILE A 40 41.15 17.58 -29.96
CA ILE A 40 40.12 17.03 -29.07
C ILE A 40 39.59 18.15 -28.19
N ALA A 41 38.27 18.32 -28.12
CA ALA A 41 37.66 19.37 -27.34
C ALA A 41 37.47 18.97 -25.87
N GLY A 42 37.92 19.85 -24.98
CA GLY A 42 37.66 19.78 -23.54
C GLY A 42 38.54 18.78 -22.79
N ASN A 43 38.73 19.03 -21.51
CA ASN A 43 39.53 18.17 -20.63
C ASN A 43 38.71 16.98 -20.14
N ARG A 44 39.36 15.90 -19.71
CA ARG A 44 38.70 14.67 -19.22
C ARG A 44 39.19 14.31 -17.81
N ASN A 45 38.27 14.09 -16.88
CA ASN A 45 38.63 13.54 -15.55
C ASN A 45 38.89 12.04 -15.60
N GLU A 46 38.30 11.36 -16.59
CA GLU A 46 38.46 9.94 -16.84
C GLU A 46 38.64 9.72 -18.35
N LEU A 47 39.55 8.82 -18.72
CA LEU A 47 39.88 8.55 -20.11
C LEU A 47 40.40 7.12 -20.25
N THR A 48 40.01 6.45 -21.33
CA THR A 48 40.69 5.22 -21.79
C THR A 48 41.19 5.42 -23.22
N ILE A 49 42.47 5.14 -23.46
CA ILE A 49 43.07 5.10 -24.79
C ILE A 49 43.37 3.64 -25.11
N SER A 50 42.77 3.10 -26.16
CA SER A 50 43.04 1.76 -26.69
C SER A 50 43.75 1.90 -28.02
N LEU A 51 44.77 1.09 -28.29
CA LEU A 51 45.45 1.04 -29.59
C LEU A 51 46.15 -0.29 -29.80
N TRP A 52 46.35 -0.65 -31.05
CA TRP A 52 47.28 -1.70 -31.45
C TRP A 52 48.58 -1.08 -31.90
N ARG A 53 49.70 -1.66 -31.47
CA ARG A 53 51.03 -1.15 -31.80
C ARG A 53 51.99 -2.29 -32.10
N GLN A 54 52.84 -2.07 -33.10
CA GLN A 54 53.98 -2.92 -33.43
C GLN A 54 55.20 -2.05 -33.70
N TRP A 55 56.28 -2.29 -32.97
CA TRP A 55 57.58 -1.66 -33.23
C TRP A 55 58.31 -2.38 -34.38
N ASP A 56 58.98 -1.64 -35.25
CA ASP A 56 59.70 -2.21 -36.39
C ASP A 56 61.10 -2.77 -36.05
N GLY A 57 61.55 -2.63 -34.80
CA GLY A 57 62.85 -3.09 -34.33
C GLY A 57 63.98 -2.06 -34.46
N VAL A 58 63.73 -0.88 -35.01
CA VAL A 58 64.73 0.19 -35.13
C VAL A 58 64.86 0.93 -33.80
N VAL A 59 66.10 0.97 -33.27
CA VAL A 59 66.48 1.82 -32.15
C VAL A 59 67.38 2.93 -32.67
N GLU A 60 66.90 4.17 -32.66
CA GLU A 60 67.74 5.35 -32.89
C GLU A 60 68.22 5.90 -31.54
N ALA A 61 69.50 6.28 -31.46
CA ALA A 61 70.13 6.62 -30.18
C ALA A 61 69.82 8.06 -29.70
N ASP A 62 69.23 8.88 -30.56
CA ASP A 62 69.07 10.32 -30.37
C ASP A 62 67.68 10.74 -29.89
N ASP A 63 66.65 9.90 -29.97
CA ASP A 63 65.29 10.26 -29.54
C ASP A 63 64.43 9.07 -29.07
N TYR A 64 63.32 9.38 -28.40
CA TYR A 64 62.39 8.39 -27.86
C TYR A 64 61.43 7.83 -28.92
N ARG A 65 60.85 6.65 -28.63
CA ARG A 65 59.80 6.05 -29.47
C ARG A 65 58.42 6.34 -28.86
N GLY A 66 57.71 7.31 -29.43
CA GLY A 66 56.42 7.75 -28.89
C GLY A 66 55.30 6.72 -29.01
N VAL A 67 54.38 6.72 -28.03
CA VAL A 67 53.10 6.00 -28.11
C VAL A 67 51.96 7.01 -28.27
N PHE A 68 51.81 7.92 -27.30
CA PHE A 68 50.90 9.06 -27.42
C PHE A 68 51.32 10.21 -26.50
N LEU A 69 50.78 11.39 -26.78
CA LEU A 69 51.00 12.62 -26.03
C LEU A 69 49.71 13.46 -25.98
N THR A 70 49.50 14.08 -24.82
CA THR A 70 48.58 15.21 -24.55
C THR A 70 49.38 16.30 -23.84
N ALA A 71 48.80 17.46 -23.52
CA ALA A 71 49.55 18.56 -22.91
C ALA A 71 50.18 18.19 -21.54
N ASN A 72 49.62 17.20 -20.83
CA ASN A 72 50.10 16.80 -19.51
C ASN A 72 50.30 15.29 -19.31
N ILE A 73 50.12 14.46 -20.33
CA ILE A 73 50.41 13.02 -20.27
C ILE A 73 51.22 12.62 -21.50
N LYS A 74 52.36 11.97 -21.28
CA LYS A 74 53.21 11.43 -22.34
C LYS A 74 53.54 9.96 -22.05
N ALA A 75 53.29 9.08 -23.02
CA ALA A 75 53.68 7.68 -22.95
C ALA A 75 54.62 7.35 -24.12
N TYR A 76 55.79 6.79 -23.83
CA TYR A 76 56.84 6.53 -24.82
C TYR A 76 57.84 5.48 -24.34
N PHE A 77 58.54 4.81 -25.25
CA PHE A 77 59.69 3.96 -24.89
C PHE A 77 60.97 4.81 -24.89
N ASP A 78 61.64 4.82 -23.74
CA ASP A 78 62.84 5.63 -23.51
C ASP A 78 64.06 5.01 -24.22
N GLN A 79 64.83 5.83 -24.93
CA GLN A 79 65.96 5.35 -25.72
C GLN A 79 67.12 4.79 -24.88
N ALA A 80 67.26 5.23 -23.62
CA ALA A 80 68.35 4.83 -22.73
C ALA A 80 67.98 3.59 -21.93
N THR A 81 66.74 3.48 -21.46
CA THR A 81 66.28 2.34 -20.65
C THR A 81 65.59 1.24 -21.45
N ASP A 82 65.14 1.55 -22.68
CA ASP A 82 64.34 0.67 -23.55
C ASP A 82 62.95 0.30 -22.98
N PHE A 83 62.57 0.90 -21.85
CA PHE A 83 61.29 0.63 -21.19
C PHE A 83 60.26 1.71 -21.46
N LEU A 84 58.99 1.30 -21.41
CA LEU A 84 57.86 2.22 -21.43
C LEU A 84 57.97 3.18 -20.23
N THR A 85 57.95 4.45 -20.54
CA THR A 85 57.99 5.56 -19.61
C THR A 85 56.70 6.35 -19.75
N VAL A 86 56.13 6.71 -18.61
CA VAL A 86 54.96 7.58 -18.54
C VAL A 86 55.34 8.84 -17.77
N GLU A 87 55.13 9.99 -18.39
CA GLU A 87 55.20 11.28 -17.74
C GLU A 87 53.79 11.79 -17.45
N LEU A 88 53.47 12.00 -16.17
CA LEU A 88 52.18 12.48 -15.71
C LEU A 88 52.36 13.86 -15.07
N ALA A 89 51.86 14.91 -15.71
CA ALA A 89 52.06 16.31 -15.33
C ALA A 89 53.53 16.67 -15.05
N GLY A 90 54.44 16.17 -15.89
CA GLY A 90 55.89 16.39 -15.80
C GLY A 90 56.63 15.41 -14.87
N ALA A 91 55.93 14.58 -14.09
CA ALA A 91 56.55 13.55 -13.27
C ALA A 91 56.83 12.29 -14.11
N LYS A 92 58.12 12.00 -14.33
CA LYS A 92 58.59 10.85 -15.12
C LYS A 92 58.61 9.56 -14.29
N THR A 93 57.95 8.51 -14.77
CA THR A 93 58.03 7.15 -14.21
C THR A 93 58.43 6.15 -15.29
N VAL A 94 59.55 5.46 -15.08
CA VAL A 94 60.02 4.37 -15.95
C VAL A 94 59.44 3.05 -15.45
N THR A 95 58.80 2.28 -16.32
CA THR A 95 58.27 0.94 -16.00
C THR A 95 59.31 -0.15 -16.33
N ASP A 96 58.95 -1.42 -16.13
CA ASP A 96 59.72 -2.60 -16.57
C ASP A 96 59.17 -3.20 -17.89
N ILE A 97 58.25 -2.49 -18.56
CA ILE A 97 57.54 -3.00 -19.73
C ILE A 97 58.33 -2.66 -21.00
N LYS A 98 58.69 -3.69 -21.77
CA LYS A 98 59.35 -3.54 -23.07
C LYS A 98 58.38 -3.42 -24.23
N ASP A 99 58.92 -2.86 -25.30
CA ASP A 99 58.28 -2.76 -26.59
C ASP A 99 58.27 -4.11 -27.34
N ASP A 100 57.35 -4.29 -28.28
CA ASP A 100 57.15 -5.54 -29.01
C ASP A 100 57.23 -5.32 -30.51
N GLN A 101 57.95 -6.23 -31.17
CA GLN A 101 57.99 -6.32 -32.63
C GLN A 101 56.80 -7.06 -33.22
N GLU A 102 55.88 -7.54 -32.37
CA GLU A 102 54.61 -8.13 -32.76
C GLU A 102 53.46 -7.16 -32.49
N GLN A 103 52.39 -7.27 -33.27
CA GLN A 103 51.17 -6.50 -33.03
C GLN A 103 50.62 -6.79 -31.64
N THR A 104 50.61 -5.77 -30.80
CA THR A 104 50.24 -5.86 -29.39
C THR A 104 49.15 -4.85 -29.09
N HIS A 105 48.15 -5.27 -28.32
CA HIS A 105 47.09 -4.39 -27.86
C HIS A 105 47.51 -3.67 -26.59
N TRP A 106 47.31 -2.36 -26.56
CA TRP A 106 47.61 -1.49 -25.43
C TRP A 106 46.36 -0.74 -25.00
N CYS A 107 46.13 -0.67 -23.69
CA CYS A 107 45.08 0.12 -23.08
C CYS A 107 45.65 0.97 -21.95
N PHE A 108 45.46 2.29 -22.03
CA PHE A 108 45.89 3.27 -21.02
C PHE A 108 44.67 3.91 -20.39
N LEU A 109 44.50 3.72 -19.09
CA LEU A 109 43.32 4.18 -18.35
C LEU A 109 43.76 5.26 -17.37
N PHE A 110 43.20 6.45 -17.48
CA PHE A 110 43.44 7.57 -16.56
C PHE A 110 42.17 7.87 -15.77
N SER A 111 42.27 7.93 -14.44
CA SER A 111 41.24 8.47 -13.56
C SER A 111 41.86 9.48 -12.60
N LYS A 112 41.33 10.71 -12.59
CA LYS A 112 41.81 11.83 -11.76
C LYS A 112 41.75 11.48 -10.26
N ASN A 113 42.77 11.89 -9.50
CA ASN A 113 42.91 11.58 -8.05
C ASN A 113 42.91 10.09 -7.72
N SER A 114 43.21 9.22 -8.69
CA SER A 114 43.14 7.78 -8.52
C SER A 114 44.34 7.14 -9.20
N PHE A 115 44.18 6.63 -10.42
CA PHE A 115 45.19 5.82 -11.08
C PHE A 115 45.44 6.20 -12.54
N PHE A 116 46.61 5.79 -13.01
CA PHE A 116 46.92 5.59 -14.41
C PHE A 116 47.33 4.12 -14.60
N LYS A 117 46.50 3.33 -15.28
CA LYS A 117 46.72 1.90 -15.50
C LYS A 117 47.15 1.62 -16.93
N ILE A 118 48.08 0.68 -17.07
CA ILE A 118 48.62 0.24 -18.35
C ILE A 118 48.31 -1.23 -18.50
N TYR A 119 47.52 -1.54 -19.53
CA TYR A 119 47.19 -2.89 -19.95
C TYR A 119 47.92 -3.22 -21.24
N LYS A 120 48.45 -4.44 -21.32
CA LYS A 120 49.09 -5.00 -22.51
C LYS A 120 48.46 -6.37 -22.78
N ASN A 121 47.89 -6.56 -23.96
CA ASN A 121 47.13 -7.76 -24.35
C ASN A 121 46.05 -8.13 -23.30
N ALA A 122 45.28 -7.12 -22.89
CA ALA A 122 44.26 -7.17 -21.85
C ALA A 122 44.74 -7.55 -20.42
N GLU A 123 46.03 -7.69 -20.17
CA GLU A 123 46.58 -7.94 -18.84
C GLU A 123 47.11 -6.64 -18.22
N LEU A 124 46.77 -6.36 -16.95
CA LEU A 124 47.31 -5.20 -16.22
C LEU A 124 48.81 -5.39 -15.99
N LYS A 125 49.63 -4.45 -16.47
CA LYS A 125 51.10 -4.49 -16.34
C LYS A 125 51.65 -3.45 -15.37
N ALA A 126 51.04 -2.27 -15.30
CA ALA A 126 51.47 -1.24 -14.37
C ALA A 126 50.29 -0.39 -13.91
N GLU A 127 50.41 0.14 -12.69
CA GLU A 127 49.49 1.11 -12.10
C GLU A 127 50.30 2.21 -11.42
N LEU A 128 50.02 3.46 -11.78
CA LEU A 128 50.63 4.67 -11.24
C LEU A 128 49.56 5.51 -10.55
N THR A 129 49.94 6.35 -9.59
CA THR A 129 49.01 7.28 -8.94
C THR A 129 48.92 8.60 -9.73
N THR A 130 47.71 9.12 -9.89
CA THR A 130 47.45 10.42 -10.56
C THR A 130 47.13 11.53 -9.56
N GLY A 131 47.41 12.77 -9.94
CA GLY A 131 47.12 13.95 -9.12
C GLY A 131 45.77 14.60 -9.39
N ASN A 132 45.57 15.79 -8.79
CA ASN A 132 44.36 16.60 -8.96
C ASN A 132 44.39 17.47 -10.22
N TYR A 133 44.53 16.84 -11.38
CA TYR A 133 44.45 17.47 -12.70
C TYR A 133 43.66 16.57 -13.65
N PRO A 134 42.88 17.12 -14.60
CA PRO A 134 42.29 16.33 -15.67
C PRO A 134 43.34 16.02 -16.74
N VAL A 135 43.04 15.11 -17.68
CA VAL A 135 43.78 15.03 -18.95
C VAL A 135 43.55 16.33 -19.71
N ASP A 136 44.64 16.99 -20.09
CA ASP A 136 44.64 18.28 -20.76
C ASP A 136 44.81 18.11 -22.28
N PHE A 137 43.74 18.42 -23.01
CA PHE A 137 43.69 18.34 -24.47
C PHE A 137 43.82 19.71 -25.16
N SER A 138 44.30 20.74 -24.46
CA SER A 138 44.51 22.08 -25.04
C SER A 138 45.45 22.08 -26.25
N GLU A 139 46.41 21.15 -26.30
CA GLU A 139 47.30 20.91 -27.44
C GLU A 139 46.82 19.78 -28.37
N GLY A 140 45.61 19.27 -28.13
CA GLY A 140 45.05 18.11 -28.83
C GLY A 140 45.60 16.78 -28.36
N PHE A 141 45.38 15.74 -29.17
CA PHE A 141 45.92 14.41 -29.00
C PHE A 141 46.96 14.12 -30.08
N THR A 142 48.09 13.57 -29.66
CA THR A 142 49.19 13.20 -30.54
C THR A 142 49.43 11.69 -30.43
N LEU A 143 49.46 11.01 -31.57
CA LEU A 143 49.83 9.59 -31.70
C LEU A 143 51.29 9.49 -32.16
N GLY A 144 52.10 8.70 -31.47
CA GLY A 144 53.53 8.61 -31.72
C GLY A 144 54.31 9.80 -31.13
N GLY A 145 55.30 10.28 -31.86
CA GLY A 145 56.25 11.31 -31.44
C GLY A 145 57.71 10.82 -31.40
N GLY A 146 58.65 11.75 -31.57
CA GLY A 146 60.08 11.44 -31.69
C GLY A 146 60.38 10.57 -32.91
N LYS A 147 61.16 9.51 -32.70
CA LYS A 147 61.51 8.49 -33.71
C LYS A 147 60.68 7.23 -33.46
N THR A 148 59.39 7.33 -33.81
CA THR A 148 58.37 6.38 -33.40
C THR A 148 58.61 4.95 -33.89
N HIS A 149 59.02 4.79 -35.15
CA HIS A 149 59.37 3.48 -35.74
C HIS A 149 58.33 2.39 -35.45
N ALA A 150 57.05 2.74 -35.53
CA ALA A 150 55.97 1.84 -35.14
C ALA A 150 54.72 1.98 -36.00
N THR A 151 54.04 0.85 -36.16
CA THR A 151 52.72 0.74 -36.76
C THR A 151 51.65 0.87 -35.69
N PHE A 152 50.59 1.61 -35.97
CA PHE A 152 49.42 1.78 -35.13
C PHE A 152 48.14 1.39 -35.88
N ASP A 153 47.27 0.65 -35.20
CA ASP A 153 45.95 0.25 -35.69
C ASP A 153 44.90 0.41 -34.58
N GLU A 154 43.62 0.49 -34.94
CA GLU A 154 42.47 0.47 -34.01
C GLU A 154 42.64 1.42 -32.79
N VAL A 155 43.15 2.63 -33.05
CA VAL A 155 43.34 3.65 -32.01
C VAL A 155 41.99 4.25 -31.65
N LEU A 156 41.60 4.18 -30.38
CA LEU A 156 40.31 4.60 -29.87
C LEU A 156 40.48 5.37 -28.56
N VAL A 157 39.77 6.49 -28.42
CA VAL A 157 39.75 7.30 -27.21
C VAL A 157 38.33 7.31 -26.64
N TYR A 158 38.19 6.80 -25.42
CA TYR A 158 36.94 6.70 -24.68
C TYR A 158 36.93 7.73 -23.56
N VAL A 159 35.80 8.43 -23.41
CA VAL A 159 35.60 9.49 -22.40
C VAL A 159 35.23 8.93 -21.02
N GLU A 160 35.55 7.67 -20.76
CA GLU A 160 35.23 6.92 -19.54
C GLU A 160 36.30 5.85 -19.28
N ILE A 161 36.29 5.28 -18.07
CA ILE A 161 37.09 4.10 -17.74
C ILE A 161 36.41 2.83 -18.28
N LEU A 162 37.07 2.12 -19.20
CA LEU A 162 36.58 0.83 -19.66
C LEU A 162 36.76 -0.24 -18.58
N LYS A 163 35.75 -1.09 -18.42
CA LYS A 163 35.83 -2.29 -17.59
C LYS A 163 36.66 -3.37 -18.27
N GLN A 164 37.20 -4.30 -17.47
CA GLN A 164 38.06 -5.39 -17.93
C GLN A 164 37.44 -6.20 -19.08
N GLU A 165 36.14 -6.49 -19.01
CA GLU A 165 35.43 -7.25 -20.04
C GLU A 165 35.46 -6.58 -21.42
N PHE A 166 35.43 -5.25 -21.47
CA PHE A 166 35.55 -4.50 -22.72
C PHE A 166 36.98 -4.49 -23.24
N ILE A 167 37.97 -4.40 -22.35
CA ILE A 167 39.40 -4.49 -22.70
C ILE A 167 39.70 -5.87 -23.30
N ASN A 168 39.18 -6.94 -22.68
CA ASN A 168 39.28 -8.30 -23.21
C ASN A 168 38.66 -8.39 -24.61
N GLY A 169 37.46 -7.84 -24.80
CA GLY A 169 36.79 -7.79 -26.10
C GLY A 169 37.64 -7.10 -27.16
N LEU A 170 38.19 -5.92 -26.87
CA LEU A 170 39.03 -5.14 -27.78
C LEU A 170 40.31 -5.88 -28.17
N TYR A 171 40.96 -6.56 -27.23
CA TYR A 171 42.15 -7.36 -27.54
C TYR A 171 41.78 -8.55 -28.42
N HIS A 172 40.90 -9.41 -27.95
CA HIS A 172 40.81 -10.72 -28.57
C HIS A 172 39.96 -10.74 -29.86
N LEU A 173 38.94 -9.88 -30.00
CA LEU A 173 38.15 -9.80 -31.24
C LEU A 173 38.98 -9.25 -32.40
N VAL A 174 39.94 -8.37 -32.10
CA VAL A 174 40.80 -7.74 -33.10
C VAL A 174 42.03 -8.62 -33.38
N SER A 175 42.67 -9.20 -32.35
CA SER A 175 43.94 -9.98 -32.44
C SER A 175 43.99 -11.08 -33.51
N LYS A 176 42.84 -11.61 -33.91
CA LYS A 176 42.74 -12.78 -34.77
C LYS A 176 41.57 -12.54 -35.70
N GLY A 177 41.86 -12.07 -36.92
CA GLY A 177 40.88 -12.02 -38.02
C GLY A 177 39.98 -13.25 -37.95
N THR A 178 38.70 -13.02 -37.68
CA THR A 178 37.87 -13.85 -36.79
C THR A 178 38.00 -15.35 -37.04
N VAL A 179 38.84 -16.05 -36.26
CA VAL A 179 38.88 -17.53 -36.23
C VAL A 179 37.96 -17.97 -35.10
N LEU A 180 36.87 -18.68 -35.43
CA LEU A 180 35.84 -19.13 -34.49
C LEU A 180 36.41 -19.75 -33.19
N GLY A 181 37.49 -20.53 -33.28
CA GLY A 181 38.12 -21.19 -32.12
C GLY A 181 38.75 -20.24 -31.09
N HIS A 182 39.06 -18.99 -31.45
CA HIS A 182 39.54 -17.98 -30.50
C HIS A 182 38.44 -17.09 -29.96
N VAL A 183 37.33 -16.95 -30.70
CA VAL A 183 36.07 -16.52 -30.12
C VAL A 183 35.65 -17.54 -29.06
N GLU A 184 35.87 -18.84 -29.25
CA GLU A 184 35.62 -19.89 -28.23
C GLU A 184 36.52 -19.77 -27.00
N HIS A 185 37.83 -19.48 -27.15
CA HIS A 185 38.70 -19.27 -25.98
C HIS A 185 38.47 -17.92 -25.27
N LEU A 186 38.06 -16.89 -26.02
CA LEU A 186 37.44 -15.68 -25.48
C LEU A 186 36.14 -15.99 -24.77
N ILE A 187 35.27 -16.81 -25.35
CA ILE A 187 34.03 -17.25 -24.76
C ILE A 187 34.35 -17.93 -23.43
N GLU A 188 35.44 -18.70 -23.31
CA GLU A 188 35.90 -19.35 -22.08
C GLU A 188 36.54 -18.39 -21.06
N GLN A 189 37.35 -17.41 -21.49
CA GLN A 189 38.02 -16.44 -20.60
C GLN A 189 37.19 -15.18 -20.30
N SER A 190 36.17 -14.91 -21.10
CA SER A 190 35.22 -13.81 -21.00
C SER A 190 33.77 -14.29 -21.07
N VAL A 191 33.50 -15.52 -20.57
CA VAL A 191 32.12 -15.94 -20.27
C VAL A 191 31.51 -14.80 -19.46
N PRO A 192 30.52 -14.10 -20.04
CA PRO A 192 29.37 -14.81 -20.55
C PRO A 192 28.99 -14.51 -22.00
N LEU A 193 29.41 -15.39 -22.92
CA LEU A 193 28.64 -15.61 -24.15
C LEU A 193 27.43 -16.52 -23.92
N HIS A 194 27.34 -17.09 -22.72
CA HIS A 194 26.06 -17.37 -22.10
C HIS A 194 25.74 -16.25 -21.12
N THR A 195 24.93 -15.25 -21.49
CA THR A 195 24.37 -14.33 -20.48
C THR A 195 23.81 -15.23 -19.39
N PRO A 196 24.39 -15.22 -18.17
CA PRO A 196 23.98 -16.10 -17.10
C PRO A 196 22.48 -15.97 -17.02
N ARG A 197 21.77 -17.08 -17.18
CA ARG A 197 20.32 -17.06 -17.07
C ARG A 197 19.91 -18.00 -15.96
N TYR A 198 18.72 -17.71 -15.48
CA TYR A 198 18.02 -18.61 -14.61
C TYR A 198 17.46 -19.77 -15.43
N LEU A 199 17.93 -20.99 -15.16
CA LEU A 199 17.42 -22.20 -15.82
C LEU A 199 16.10 -22.69 -15.23
N GLY A 200 15.88 -22.41 -13.94
CA GLY A 200 14.68 -22.82 -13.23
C GLY A 200 14.95 -23.44 -11.87
N THR A 201 13.87 -23.92 -11.28
CA THR A 201 13.84 -24.59 -9.99
C THR A 201 14.02 -26.08 -10.15
N VAL A 202 14.87 -26.64 -9.28
CA VAL A 202 15.28 -28.04 -9.30
C VAL A 202 14.84 -28.72 -8.00
N LYS A 203 14.29 -29.93 -8.16
CA LYS A 203 13.82 -30.80 -7.05
C LYS A 203 14.61 -32.11 -6.92
N THR A 204 15.51 -32.39 -7.86
CA THR A 204 16.31 -33.62 -7.91
C THR A 204 17.78 -33.27 -8.05
N LEU A 205 18.68 -34.18 -7.66
CA LEU A 205 20.13 -33.93 -7.73
C LEU A 205 20.58 -33.56 -9.17
N PRO A 206 21.37 -32.48 -9.34
CA PRO A 206 22.08 -32.21 -10.59
C PRO A 206 23.10 -33.31 -10.91
N GLU A 207 23.27 -33.62 -12.19
CA GLU A 207 24.27 -34.58 -12.70
C GLU A 207 25.28 -33.81 -13.57
N GLY A 208 26.35 -33.31 -12.95
CA GLY A 208 27.25 -32.36 -13.62
C GLY A 208 26.50 -31.08 -14.00
N GLY A 209 26.64 -30.62 -15.25
CA GLY A 209 25.90 -29.48 -15.79
C GLY A 209 24.43 -29.78 -16.09
N ARG A 210 24.02 -31.05 -16.08
CA ARG A 210 22.67 -31.47 -16.43
C ARG A 210 21.72 -31.35 -15.24
N VAL A 211 20.61 -30.65 -15.42
CA VAL A 211 19.60 -30.40 -14.37
C VAL A 211 18.20 -30.73 -14.86
N ASN A 212 17.39 -31.34 -14.00
CA ASN A 212 15.98 -31.56 -14.27
C ASN A 212 15.17 -30.40 -13.67
N ILE A 213 14.74 -29.49 -14.55
CA ILE A 213 14.00 -28.29 -14.19
C ILE A 213 12.53 -28.67 -13.95
N ALA A 214 12.10 -28.57 -12.69
CA ALA A 214 10.71 -28.78 -12.30
C ALA A 214 9.82 -27.59 -12.72
N LEU A 215 10.35 -26.37 -12.59
CA LEU A 215 9.64 -25.12 -12.92
C LEU A 215 10.67 -24.13 -13.49
N GLY A 216 10.54 -23.75 -14.76
CA GLY A 216 11.50 -22.83 -15.38
C GLY A 216 11.08 -22.38 -16.78
N PRO A 217 11.90 -21.59 -17.49
CA PRO A 217 11.73 -21.26 -18.91
C PRO A 217 11.54 -22.48 -19.81
N LYS A 218 12.19 -23.59 -19.46
CA LYS A 218 12.11 -24.86 -20.17
C LYS A 218 12.10 -26.00 -19.15
N ASN A 219 10.95 -26.65 -18.96
CA ASN A 219 10.80 -27.76 -18.02
C ASN A 219 11.51 -29.04 -18.53
N GLY A 220 11.86 -29.92 -17.60
CA GLY A 220 12.55 -31.18 -17.88
C GLY A 220 14.07 -31.05 -17.89
N PHE A 221 14.77 -31.99 -18.55
CA PHE A 221 16.23 -31.99 -18.59
C PHE A 221 16.78 -30.82 -19.42
N ASN A 222 17.67 -30.06 -18.80
CA ASN A 222 18.41 -28.97 -19.40
C ASN A 222 19.91 -29.15 -19.11
N GLU A 223 20.74 -28.65 -20.03
CA GLU A 223 22.18 -28.56 -19.86
C GLU A 223 22.56 -27.12 -19.49
N ALA A 224 23.30 -26.96 -18.40
CA ALA A 224 23.79 -25.68 -17.93
C ALA A 224 25.07 -25.26 -18.66
N SER A 225 25.08 -24.03 -19.16
CA SER A 225 26.29 -23.35 -19.62
C SER A 225 27.00 -22.68 -18.44
N ILE A 226 28.29 -22.40 -18.57
CA ILE A 226 29.04 -21.70 -17.51
C ILE A 226 28.33 -20.37 -17.20
N GLY A 227 28.08 -20.10 -15.91
CA GLY A 227 27.36 -18.93 -15.44
C GLY A 227 25.86 -19.15 -15.20
N ASP A 228 25.24 -20.16 -15.82
CA ASP A 228 23.83 -20.50 -15.55
C ASP A 228 23.58 -20.73 -14.07
N TRP A 229 22.40 -20.34 -13.57
CA TRP A 229 22.03 -20.64 -12.20
C TRP A 229 20.65 -21.29 -12.06
N ILE A 230 20.54 -22.06 -10.98
CA ILE A 230 19.33 -22.79 -10.59
C ILE A 230 18.95 -22.42 -9.16
N LEU A 231 17.70 -22.68 -8.81
CA LEU A 231 17.20 -22.63 -7.44
C LEU A 231 16.95 -24.05 -6.92
N ILE A 232 17.52 -24.40 -5.77
CA ILE A 232 17.26 -25.69 -5.10
C ILE A 232 16.16 -25.49 -4.06
N ILE A 233 15.05 -26.23 -4.16
CA ILE A 233 13.91 -26.11 -3.22
C ILE A 233 13.64 -27.35 -2.37
N GLU A 234 14.36 -28.45 -2.62
CA GLU A 234 14.33 -29.66 -1.81
C GLU A 234 15.66 -29.84 -1.07
N PRO A 235 15.68 -30.48 0.11
CA PRO A 235 16.93 -30.82 0.79
C PRO A 235 17.63 -31.95 0.03
N LEU A 236 18.57 -31.59 -0.85
CA LEU A 236 19.35 -32.53 -1.65
C LEU A 236 20.74 -32.70 -1.03
N ALA A 237 21.32 -33.90 -1.13
CA ALA A 237 22.67 -34.15 -0.63
C ALA A 237 23.66 -33.17 -1.28
N GLN A 238 24.44 -32.44 -0.47
CA GLN A 238 25.41 -31.38 -0.87
C GLN A 238 24.80 -30.03 -1.28
N TYR A 239 23.48 -29.88 -1.29
CA TYR A 239 22.81 -28.62 -1.64
C TYR A 239 21.88 -28.15 -0.52
N GLN A 240 21.92 -26.85 -0.24
CA GLN A 240 21.09 -26.22 0.77
C GLN A 240 19.77 -25.79 0.14
N LYS A 241 18.67 -26.25 0.72
CA LYS A 241 17.31 -25.80 0.35
C LYS A 241 17.21 -24.27 0.46
N GLY A 242 16.65 -23.65 -0.56
CA GLY A 242 16.40 -22.21 -0.65
C GLY A 242 17.50 -21.41 -1.34
N TRP A 243 18.63 -22.02 -1.71
CA TRP A 243 19.79 -21.32 -2.25
C TRP A 243 19.89 -21.42 -3.77
N CYS A 244 20.41 -20.34 -4.38
CA CYS A 244 20.81 -20.34 -5.77
C CYS A 244 22.23 -20.90 -5.91
N TYR A 245 22.42 -21.65 -6.99
CA TYR A 245 23.71 -22.22 -7.34
C TYR A 245 24.04 -21.87 -8.78
N ARG A 246 25.28 -21.42 -9.03
CA ARG A 246 25.80 -21.07 -10.35
C ARG A 246 26.73 -22.16 -10.86
N TRP A 247 26.54 -22.58 -12.11
CA TRP A 247 27.41 -23.54 -12.76
C TRP A 247 28.74 -22.89 -13.14
N THR A 248 29.85 -23.46 -12.69
CA THR A 248 31.21 -22.96 -13.01
C THR A 248 31.83 -23.66 -14.22
N GLY A 249 31.13 -24.60 -14.85
CA GLY A 249 31.69 -25.54 -15.84
C GLY A 249 32.11 -26.88 -15.26
N SER A 250 32.25 -26.96 -13.93
CA SER A 250 32.66 -28.18 -13.22
C SER A 250 31.84 -28.46 -11.96
N VAL A 251 31.41 -27.41 -11.26
CA VAL A 251 30.64 -27.53 -10.02
C VAL A 251 29.52 -26.50 -9.97
N TRP A 252 28.49 -26.81 -9.19
CA TRP A 252 27.46 -25.86 -8.81
C TRP A 252 27.94 -25.09 -7.58
N GLN A 253 28.40 -23.86 -7.79
CA GLN A 253 28.87 -22.98 -6.73
C GLN A 253 27.68 -22.31 -6.04
N LYS A 254 27.60 -22.44 -4.72
CA LYS A 254 26.59 -21.77 -3.90
C LYS A 254 26.79 -20.24 -3.98
N LEU A 255 25.73 -19.50 -4.26
CA LEU A 255 25.75 -18.04 -4.30
C LEU A 255 25.61 -17.45 -2.88
N ASP A 256 26.72 -17.39 -2.15
CA ASP A 256 26.82 -17.01 -0.73
C ASP A 256 27.91 -15.93 -0.53
N PRO A 257 27.65 -14.82 0.21
CA PRO A 257 26.38 -14.41 0.81
C PRO A 257 25.40 -13.91 -0.26
N ALA A 258 24.13 -14.31 -0.13
CA ALA A 258 23.14 -14.03 -1.17
C ALA A 258 22.83 -12.52 -1.35
N ALA A 259 23.22 -11.65 -0.42
CA ALA A 259 23.12 -10.19 -0.54
C ALA A 259 23.92 -9.68 -1.76
N ASN A 260 25.03 -10.35 -2.08
CA ASN A 260 25.88 -10.04 -3.23
C ASN A 260 25.29 -10.50 -4.57
N TYR A 261 24.22 -11.30 -4.54
CA TYR A 261 23.61 -11.95 -5.71
C TYR A 261 22.11 -11.62 -5.83
N THR A 262 21.74 -10.39 -5.44
CA THR A 262 20.33 -9.94 -5.41
C THR A 262 19.63 -10.14 -6.76
N ALA A 263 20.32 -9.94 -7.89
CA ALA A 263 19.73 -10.05 -9.22
C ALA A 263 19.35 -11.50 -9.57
N GLU A 264 20.21 -12.45 -9.24
CA GLU A 264 20.04 -13.87 -9.50
C GLU A 264 18.87 -14.43 -8.69
N TYR A 265 18.80 -14.08 -7.40
CA TYR A 265 17.69 -14.48 -6.53
C TYR A 265 16.37 -13.81 -6.94
N SER A 266 16.40 -12.56 -7.40
CA SER A 266 15.21 -11.83 -7.88
C SER A 266 14.67 -12.40 -9.20
N ALA A 267 15.54 -12.91 -10.08
CA ALA A 267 15.13 -13.56 -11.30
C ALA A 267 14.43 -14.90 -11.04
N CYS A 268 14.93 -15.69 -10.08
CA CYS A 268 14.28 -16.93 -9.65
C CYS A 268 12.86 -16.69 -9.13
N LEU A 269 12.70 -15.62 -8.33
CA LEU A 269 11.42 -15.16 -7.80
C LEU A 269 10.40 -14.84 -8.89
N LYS A 270 10.82 -14.02 -9.87
CA LYS A 270 9.97 -13.58 -10.96
C LYS A 270 9.40 -14.78 -11.72
N ASP A 271 10.25 -15.74 -12.07
CA ASP A 271 9.84 -16.91 -12.85
C ASP A 271 8.96 -17.89 -12.05
N GLN A 272 9.22 -18.05 -10.74
CA GLN A 272 8.30 -18.79 -9.85
C GLN A 272 6.93 -18.11 -9.80
N LEU A 273 6.86 -16.79 -9.59
CA LEU A 273 5.59 -16.06 -9.49
C LEU A 273 4.81 -16.03 -10.81
N GLU A 274 5.48 -15.86 -11.95
CA GLU A 274 4.86 -15.76 -13.27
C GLU A 274 4.27 -17.08 -13.78
N LYS A 275 4.88 -18.22 -13.42
CA LYS A 275 4.47 -19.56 -13.90
C LYS A 275 3.57 -20.32 -12.94
N CYS A 276 3.42 -19.82 -11.73
CA CYS A 276 2.51 -20.34 -10.72
C CYS A 276 1.04 -19.93 -10.95
N LYS A 277 0.55 -19.85 -12.19
CA LYS A 277 -0.86 -19.46 -12.48
C LYS A 277 -1.89 -20.41 -11.85
N ASP A 278 -1.57 -21.69 -11.76
CA ASP A 278 -2.43 -22.72 -11.14
C ASP A 278 -2.24 -22.80 -9.61
N LEU A 279 -1.21 -22.16 -9.08
CA LEU A 279 -0.84 -22.14 -7.66
C LEU A 279 -1.49 -20.99 -6.88
N PHE A 280 -2.11 -20.03 -7.59
CA PHE A 280 -3.02 -19.04 -7.01
C PHE A 280 -4.38 -19.65 -6.59
N GLY A 281 -4.65 -20.91 -6.98
CA GLY A 281 -5.85 -21.63 -6.55
C GLY A 281 -5.79 -22.16 -5.11
N ASP A 282 -4.59 -22.27 -4.51
CA ASP A 282 -4.39 -22.75 -3.14
C ASP A 282 -3.66 -21.69 -2.29
N THR A 283 -4.45 -20.84 -1.65
CA THR A 283 -3.99 -19.70 -0.83
C THR A 283 -3.08 -20.10 0.34
N ASN A 284 -3.16 -21.34 0.82
CA ASN A 284 -2.30 -21.82 1.90
C ASN A 284 -0.89 -22.17 1.40
N PHE A 285 -0.78 -22.66 0.15
CA PHE A 285 0.51 -22.96 -0.45
C PHE A 285 1.23 -21.69 -0.89
N PHE A 286 0.53 -20.72 -1.49
CA PHE A 286 1.13 -19.43 -1.84
C PHE A 286 1.61 -18.65 -0.61
N GLY A 287 0.81 -18.63 0.46
CA GLY A 287 1.21 -18.07 1.76
C GLY A 287 2.41 -18.81 2.38
N SER A 288 2.44 -20.14 2.31
CA SER A 288 3.57 -20.91 2.84
C SER A 288 4.84 -20.79 1.99
N VAL A 289 4.74 -20.72 0.66
CA VAL A 289 5.89 -20.49 -0.22
C VAL A 289 6.39 -19.07 -0.06
N PHE A 290 5.53 -18.06 0.08
CA PHE A 290 5.92 -16.68 0.32
C PHE A 290 6.53 -16.48 1.72
N CYS A 291 5.95 -17.06 2.77
CA CYS A 291 6.49 -17.02 4.14
C CYS A 291 7.74 -17.91 4.31
N GLN A 292 7.81 -19.08 3.66
CA GLN A 292 9.05 -19.86 3.57
C GLN A 292 10.09 -19.07 2.77
N PHE A 293 9.71 -18.34 1.72
CA PHE A 293 10.64 -17.55 0.93
C PHE A 293 11.23 -16.36 1.70
N LEU A 294 10.44 -15.70 2.54
CA LEU A 294 10.91 -14.69 3.51
C LEU A 294 11.76 -15.30 4.64
N GLY A 295 11.45 -16.53 5.07
CA GLY A 295 12.17 -17.23 6.15
C GLY A 295 13.41 -18.04 5.75
N PHE A 296 13.53 -18.50 4.49
CA PHE A 296 14.62 -19.35 4.00
C PHE A 296 15.81 -18.56 3.46
N ASN A 297 15.61 -17.32 3.03
CA ASN A 297 16.65 -16.52 2.38
C ASN A 297 17.07 -15.33 3.25
N LYS A 298 17.91 -15.60 4.25
CA LYS A 298 18.54 -14.57 5.10
C LYS A 298 19.03 -13.37 4.27
N ALA A 299 19.63 -13.62 3.11
CA ALA A 299 20.22 -12.55 2.31
C ALA A 299 19.28 -11.88 1.29
N VAL A 300 18.16 -12.52 0.90
CA VAL A 300 17.08 -11.82 0.20
C VAL A 300 16.34 -10.92 1.20
N GLY A 301 16.19 -11.37 2.44
CA GLY A 301 15.73 -10.55 3.55
C GLY A 301 16.64 -9.35 3.81
N GLU A 302 17.96 -9.53 3.84
CA GLU A 302 18.94 -8.44 4.00
C GLU A 302 18.91 -7.44 2.82
N SER A 303 18.75 -7.93 1.58
CA SER A 303 18.67 -7.09 0.37
C SER A 303 17.34 -6.31 0.29
N LEU A 304 16.22 -6.94 0.65
CA LEU A 304 14.92 -6.26 0.78
C LEU A 304 14.94 -5.22 1.91
N ALA A 305 15.61 -5.52 3.03
CA ALA A 305 15.77 -4.59 4.16
C ALA A 305 16.65 -3.37 3.80
N ALA A 306 17.57 -3.50 2.84
CA ALA A 306 18.39 -2.41 2.33
C ALA A 306 17.68 -1.55 1.24
N ASN A 307 16.62 -2.07 0.61
CA ASN A 307 15.86 -1.36 -0.41
C ASN A 307 14.73 -0.52 0.21
N THR A 308 15.08 0.70 0.62
CA THR A 308 14.16 1.66 1.26
C THR A 308 12.89 1.95 0.47
N ALA A 309 12.92 1.91 -0.87
CA ALA A 309 11.75 2.17 -1.71
C ALA A 309 10.75 1.00 -1.75
N LEU A 310 11.23 -0.24 -1.65
CA LEU A 310 10.38 -1.43 -1.58
C LEU A 310 9.80 -1.61 -0.18
N LEU A 311 10.60 -1.35 0.86
CA LEU A 311 10.14 -1.17 2.23
C LEU A 311 9.09 -0.08 2.31
N ASP A 312 9.34 1.13 1.80
CA ASP A 312 8.37 2.24 1.81
C ASP A 312 7.01 1.93 1.17
N ASN A 313 6.94 0.97 0.23
CA ASN A 313 5.70 0.54 -0.42
C ASN A 313 5.07 -0.70 0.25
N LEU A 314 5.84 -1.50 0.99
CA LEU A 314 5.35 -2.66 1.77
C LEU A 314 5.00 -2.30 3.21
N THR A 315 5.77 -1.39 3.81
CA THR A 315 5.50 -0.74 5.08
C THR A 315 4.36 0.22 4.82
N VAL A 316 3.20 -0.05 5.43
CA VAL A 316 2.12 0.93 5.53
C VAL A 316 2.74 2.21 6.10
N LYS A 317 2.91 3.26 5.29
CA LYS A 317 3.67 4.48 5.64
C LYS A 317 3.22 5.19 6.93
N ARG A 318 2.15 4.73 7.59
CA ARG A 318 1.62 5.26 8.87
C ARG A 318 0.97 4.20 9.77
N LEU A 319 1.31 2.91 9.68
CA LEU A 319 0.92 1.94 10.73
C LEU A 319 2.06 1.88 11.76
N LEU A 320 2.02 2.79 12.73
CA LEU A 320 2.86 2.73 13.93
C LEU A 320 2.25 1.65 14.84
N VAL A 321 2.66 0.40 14.64
CA VAL A 321 2.42 -0.69 15.59
C VAL A 321 3.69 -0.81 16.39
N ASP A 322 3.57 -0.76 17.72
CA ASP A 322 4.69 -1.13 18.59
C ASP A 322 5.12 -2.55 18.21
N ASN A 323 6.40 -2.75 17.92
CA ASN A 323 6.89 -4.03 17.40
C ASN A 323 7.89 -4.69 18.35
N ASP A 324 8.06 -4.16 19.57
CA ASP A 324 8.99 -4.71 20.54
C ASP A 324 8.48 -6.04 21.11
N THR A 325 8.71 -7.09 20.33
CA THR A 325 8.42 -8.48 20.70
C THR A 325 9.10 -8.96 22.00
N ASN A 326 9.98 -8.15 22.60
CA ASN A 326 10.66 -8.47 23.86
C ASN A 326 10.01 -7.82 25.09
N ASP A 327 9.06 -6.90 24.93
CA ASP A 327 8.35 -6.27 26.05
C ASP A 327 6.88 -6.72 26.09
N PRO A 328 6.52 -7.74 26.89
CA PRO A 328 5.14 -8.22 26.99
C PRO A 328 4.18 -7.21 27.68
N LEU A 329 4.68 -6.04 28.09
CA LEU A 329 3.90 -4.96 28.72
C LEU A 329 3.47 -3.88 27.71
N ASP A 330 3.88 -3.99 26.44
CA ASP A 330 3.62 -3.00 25.41
C ASP A 330 2.21 -3.12 24.77
N PHE A 331 1.95 -2.27 23.78
CA PHE A 331 0.67 -2.19 23.07
C PHE A 331 0.73 -2.95 21.74
N GLU A 332 0.01 -4.07 21.68
CA GLU A 332 0.08 -5.01 20.56
C GLU A 332 -1.14 -4.87 19.65
N LEU A 333 -0.94 -4.84 18.33
CA LEU A 333 -2.02 -4.80 17.34
C LEU A 333 -1.90 -5.94 16.33
N ALA A 334 -2.92 -6.80 16.27
CA ALA A 334 -3.06 -7.86 15.27
C ALA A 334 -4.20 -7.56 14.31
N ILE A 335 -3.95 -7.66 13.00
CA ILE A 335 -4.97 -7.54 11.94
C ILE A 335 -4.85 -8.74 10.99
N ASN A 336 -5.78 -9.69 11.05
CA ASN A 336 -5.80 -10.85 10.14
C ASN A 336 -7.18 -11.53 10.08
N ARG A 337 -7.32 -12.55 9.23
CA ARG A 337 -8.59 -13.28 9.02
C ARG A 337 -9.05 -14.09 10.24
N GLU A 338 -8.14 -14.51 11.10
CA GLU A 338 -8.44 -15.35 12.26
C GLU A 338 -8.98 -14.54 13.44
N VAL A 339 -8.39 -13.37 13.70
CA VAL A 339 -8.70 -12.52 14.87
C VAL A 339 -9.48 -11.25 14.51
N GLY A 340 -9.55 -10.88 13.23
CA GLY A 340 -10.12 -9.61 12.79
C GLY A 340 -9.14 -8.46 13.08
N ILE A 341 -9.54 -7.50 13.92
CA ILE A 341 -8.69 -6.43 14.45
C ILE A 341 -8.60 -6.62 15.96
N LEU A 342 -7.42 -6.79 16.55
CA LEU A 342 -7.25 -7.02 17.99
C LEU A 342 -6.11 -6.15 18.53
N ALA A 343 -6.45 -5.23 19.42
CA ALA A 343 -5.50 -4.44 20.18
C ALA A 343 -5.43 -4.92 21.64
N LYS A 344 -4.22 -5.19 22.14
CA LYS A 344 -3.96 -5.56 23.53
C LYS A 344 -3.06 -4.52 24.19
N ASN A 345 -3.20 -4.40 25.50
CA ASN A 345 -2.30 -3.64 26.37
C ASN A 345 -1.98 -4.52 27.57
N ASN A 346 -0.70 -4.79 27.85
CA ASN A 346 -0.26 -5.71 28.91
C ASN A 346 -0.95 -7.10 28.77
N GLY A 347 -0.99 -7.64 27.55
CA GLY A 347 -1.62 -8.92 27.24
C GLY A 347 -3.16 -8.98 27.32
N LYS A 348 -3.84 -7.88 27.68
CA LYS A 348 -5.31 -7.82 27.81
C LYS A 348 -5.91 -7.08 26.63
N ALA A 349 -6.97 -7.62 26.03
CA ALA A 349 -7.71 -6.94 24.97
C ALA A 349 -8.26 -5.59 25.46
N VAL A 350 -8.03 -4.54 24.68
CA VAL A 350 -8.56 -3.18 24.91
C VAL A 350 -9.47 -2.72 23.77
N PHE A 351 -9.25 -3.24 22.56
CA PHE A 351 -10.13 -3.04 21.41
C PHE A 351 -10.11 -4.29 20.53
N GLU A 352 -11.27 -4.75 20.04
CA GLU A 352 -11.38 -5.90 19.15
C GLU A 352 -12.53 -5.67 18.16
N VAL A 353 -12.31 -6.05 16.90
CA VAL A 353 -13.35 -6.26 15.89
C VAL A 353 -13.19 -7.68 15.39
N THR A 354 -14.10 -8.58 15.77
CA THR A 354 -14.01 -9.99 15.39
C THR A 354 -14.30 -10.18 13.90
N PRO A 355 -13.93 -11.32 13.29
CA PRO A 355 -14.31 -11.65 11.91
C PRO A 355 -15.83 -11.69 11.66
N LEU A 356 -16.63 -11.85 12.72
CA LEU A 356 -18.10 -11.82 12.66
C LEU A 356 -18.67 -10.40 12.75
N GLY A 357 -17.82 -9.38 12.90
CA GLY A 357 -18.20 -7.97 13.03
C GLY A 357 -18.57 -7.55 14.46
N ASN A 358 -18.29 -8.37 15.48
CA ASN A 358 -18.52 -7.96 16.87
C ASN A 358 -17.42 -6.99 17.29
N VAL A 359 -17.80 -5.89 17.96
CA VAL A 359 -16.85 -4.88 18.45
C VAL A 359 -16.78 -4.94 19.98
N TYR A 360 -15.57 -5.05 20.52
CA TYR A 360 -15.26 -4.87 21.94
C TYR A 360 -14.37 -3.64 22.10
N ALA A 361 -14.73 -2.75 23.02
CA ALA A 361 -13.91 -1.58 23.36
C ALA A 361 -13.96 -1.36 24.88
N LYS A 362 -12.81 -1.46 25.55
CA LYS A 362 -12.71 -1.36 27.01
C LYS A 362 -12.54 0.10 27.44
N ASN A 363 -13.36 0.56 28.39
CA ASN A 363 -13.32 1.94 28.94
C ASN A 363 -13.39 3.04 27.88
N ALA A 364 -14.12 2.82 26.79
CA ALA A 364 -14.24 3.78 25.69
C ALA A 364 -15.07 5.00 26.11
N THR A 365 -14.61 6.20 25.73
CA THR A 365 -15.38 7.46 25.81
C THR A 365 -15.70 7.91 24.39
N MET A 366 -16.98 8.14 24.08
CA MET A 366 -17.40 8.72 22.79
C MET A 366 -17.66 10.21 22.97
N ILE A 367 -16.84 11.07 22.36
CA ILE A 367 -17.02 12.52 22.30
C ILE A 367 -17.35 12.87 20.85
N ASP A 368 -18.44 13.60 20.61
CA ASP A 368 -18.97 13.93 19.27
C ASP A 368 -19.26 12.73 18.35
N GLY A 369 -19.52 11.55 18.94
CA GLY A 369 -19.82 10.32 18.20
C GLY A 369 -21.30 10.17 17.83
N TYR A 370 -21.57 9.57 16.67
CA TYR A 370 -22.91 9.14 16.25
C TYR A 370 -23.07 7.63 16.47
N PHE A 371 -24.10 7.21 17.19
CA PHE A 371 -24.48 5.80 17.36
C PHE A 371 -25.82 5.53 16.66
N SER A 372 -25.88 4.45 15.88
CA SER A 372 -27.13 3.94 15.29
C SER A 372 -27.21 2.43 15.53
N GLY A 373 -28.37 1.95 16.00
CA GLY A 373 -28.55 0.54 16.35
C GLY A 373 -29.20 0.37 17.71
N GLU A 374 -28.98 -0.79 18.32
CA GLU A 374 -29.47 -1.10 19.66
C GLU A 374 -28.30 -1.17 20.66
N LEU A 375 -28.48 -0.59 21.85
CA LEU A 375 -27.57 -0.77 22.97
C LEU A 375 -28.22 -1.80 23.92
N ASN A 376 -27.57 -2.92 24.23
CA ASN A 376 -28.15 -3.96 25.08
C ASN A 376 -27.17 -4.38 26.18
N THR A 377 -26.97 -3.50 27.16
CA THR A 377 -26.11 -3.78 28.31
C THR A 377 -26.96 -4.10 29.56
N PRO A 378 -26.38 -4.70 30.63
CA PRO A 378 -27.14 -4.94 31.86
C PRO A 378 -27.69 -3.68 32.53
N THR A 379 -27.07 -2.52 32.32
CA THR A 379 -27.43 -1.25 32.96
C THR A 379 -28.20 -0.32 32.02
N LEU A 380 -27.88 -0.30 30.73
CA LEU A 380 -28.53 0.57 29.75
C LEU A 380 -28.93 -0.21 28.50
N LYS A 381 -30.24 -0.20 28.20
CA LYS A 381 -30.82 -0.83 27.02
C LYS A 381 -31.56 0.19 26.13
N LEU A 382 -30.99 0.49 24.97
CA LEU A 382 -31.64 1.26 23.90
C LEU A 382 -32.03 0.27 22.80
N LEU A 383 -33.24 -0.29 22.84
CA LEU A 383 -33.67 -1.33 21.90
C LEU A 383 -34.69 -0.75 20.91
N LYS A 384 -34.65 -1.19 19.65
CA LYS A 384 -35.73 -0.99 18.67
C LYS A 384 -36.82 -2.01 18.98
N LYS A 385 -37.40 -1.95 20.18
CA LYS A 385 -38.59 -2.74 20.48
C LYS A 385 -39.79 -2.03 19.85
N THR A 386 -40.45 -2.66 18.89
CA THR A 386 -41.84 -2.32 18.60
C THR A 386 -42.60 -2.57 19.89
N PRO A 387 -43.23 -1.57 20.54
CA PRO A 387 -43.92 -1.83 21.79
C PRO A 387 -44.87 -3.01 21.59
N GLU A 388 -44.81 -3.99 22.49
CA GLU A 388 -45.95 -4.88 22.68
C GLU A 388 -47.10 -3.96 23.05
N THR A 389 -47.92 -3.61 22.07
CA THR A 389 -49.11 -2.81 22.30
C THR A 389 -50.10 -3.75 22.98
N ILE A 390 -50.00 -3.87 24.30
CA ILE A 390 -51.08 -4.42 25.11
C ILE A 390 -52.34 -3.65 24.68
N PRO A 391 -53.34 -4.33 24.10
CA PRO A 391 -54.49 -3.63 23.57
C PRO A 391 -55.24 -2.98 24.73
N PHE A 392 -55.55 -1.70 24.58
CA PHE A 392 -56.47 -1.03 25.49
C PHE A 392 -57.83 -1.68 25.34
N SER A 393 -58.33 -2.23 26.43
CA SER A 393 -59.61 -2.95 26.45
C SER A 393 -60.52 -2.31 27.47
N PHE A 394 -61.70 -1.90 27.02
CA PHE A 394 -62.72 -1.29 27.85
C PHE A 394 -64.03 -2.05 27.72
N THR A 395 -64.73 -2.20 28.83
CA THR A 395 -66.03 -2.87 28.91
C THR A 395 -67.18 -1.87 28.83
N SER A 396 -68.31 -2.33 28.29
CA SER A 396 -69.56 -1.57 28.29
C SER A 396 -69.89 -1.10 29.71
N GLY A 397 -70.32 0.15 29.83
CA GLY A 397 -70.59 0.84 31.10
C GLY A 397 -69.45 1.70 31.64
N GLN A 398 -68.21 1.55 31.14
CA GLN A 398 -67.10 2.44 31.51
C GLN A 398 -67.30 3.86 30.96
N THR A 399 -66.83 4.85 31.70
CA THR A 399 -66.96 6.28 31.38
C THR A 399 -65.79 6.78 30.54
N ALA A 400 -65.95 7.93 29.88
CA ALA A 400 -64.84 8.60 29.20
C ALA A 400 -63.68 8.96 30.15
N ARG A 401 -63.98 9.17 31.45
CA ARG A 401 -62.97 9.37 32.50
C ARG A 401 -62.14 8.11 32.73
N ASP A 402 -62.79 6.95 32.84
CA ASP A 402 -62.11 5.67 33.00
C ASP A 402 -61.17 5.40 31.81
N MET A 403 -61.67 5.63 30.60
CA MET A 403 -60.88 5.52 29.38
C MET A 403 -59.71 6.50 29.34
N PHE A 404 -59.94 7.79 29.67
CA PHE A 404 -58.90 8.82 29.71
C PHE A 404 -57.80 8.48 30.72
N ASN A 405 -58.15 8.02 31.92
CA ASN A 405 -57.19 7.62 32.93
C ASN A 405 -56.27 6.48 32.45
N SER A 406 -56.77 5.59 31.59
CA SER A 406 -55.96 4.51 31.00
C SER A 406 -55.13 4.96 29.79
N ILE A 407 -55.68 5.78 28.87
CA ILE A 407 -55.02 6.09 27.58
C ILE A 407 -54.26 7.43 27.57
N GLY A 408 -54.54 8.32 28.51
CA GLY A 408 -54.05 9.70 28.56
C GLY A 408 -54.72 10.62 27.53
N LYS A 409 -54.17 11.83 27.34
CA LYS A 409 -54.61 12.79 26.32
C LYS A 409 -54.14 12.36 24.93
N ARG A 410 -55.06 12.25 23.97
CA ARG A 410 -54.81 11.86 22.57
C ARG A 410 -55.53 12.80 21.61
N ASN A 411 -54.84 13.23 20.57
CA ASN A 411 -55.40 14.06 19.51
C ASN A 411 -55.32 13.33 18.18
N ASN A 412 -56.45 12.79 17.72
CA ASN A 412 -56.59 12.08 16.45
C ASN A 412 -55.50 11.02 16.23
N SER A 413 -55.12 10.33 17.30
CA SER A 413 -54.05 9.33 17.28
C SER A 413 -54.54 8.10 16.51
N SER A 414 -53.77 7.66 15.52
CA SER A 414 -54.10 6.47 14.73
C SER A 414 -54.22 5.26 15.64
N ALA A 415 -55.27 4.48 15.44
CA ALA A 415 -55.54 3.28 16.22
C ALA A 415 -56.12 2.20 15.33
N THR A 416 -55.85 0.95 15.65
CA THR A 416 -56.40 -0.23 14.96
C THR A 416 -57.18 -1.06 15.96
N GLY A 417 -58.36 -1.50 15.52
CA GLY A 417 -59.31 -2.31 16.28
C GLY A 417 -60.67 -2.24 15.60
N SER A 418 -61.67 -2.82 16.22
CA SER A 418 -63.05 -2.76 15.72
C SER A 418 -63.99 -2.28 16.80
N PHE A 419 -65.00 -1.51 16.40
CA PHE A 419 -66.06 -1.04 17.28
C PHE A 419 -67.38 -1.00 16.53
N LYS A 420 -68.42 -1.67 17.05
CA LYS A 420 -69.75 -1.77 16.39
C LYS A 420 -69.67 -2.26 14.95
N GLY A 421 -68.82 -3.25 14.70
CA GLY A 421 -68.60 -3.82 13.37
C GLY A 421 -67.86 -2.93 12.37
N ARG A 422 -67.28 -1.79 12.82
CA ARG A 422 -66.54 -0.84 11.98
C ARG A 422 -65.06 -0.81 12.36
N GLN A 423 -64.18 -0.57 11.40
CA GLN A 423 -62.74 -0.45 11.66
C GLN A 423 -62.45 0.89 12.34
N ILE A 424 -61.79 0.84 13.49
CA ILE A 424 -61.27 2.05 14.14
C ILE A 424 -60.11 2.55 13.29
N VAL A 425 -60.09 3.87 13.04
CA VAL A 425 -58.99 4.53 12.33
C VAL A 425 -58.22 5.47 13.24
N LYS A 426 -58.93 6.14 14.18
CA LYS A 426 -58.33 7.11 15.11
C LYS A 426 -59.09 7.13 16.43
N ILE A 427 -58.39 7.47 17.51
CA ILE A 427 -59.00 7.77 18.80
C ILE A 427 -58.49 9.11 19.29
N SER A 428 -59.43 9.92 19.79
CA SER A 428 -59.16 11.18 20.46
C SER A 428 -59.68 11.09 21.89
N SER A 429 -58.88 11.53 22.85
CA SER A 429 -59.24 11.57 24.26
C SER A 429 -58.68 12.82 24.90
N GLY A 430 -59.44 13.43 25.78
CA GLY A 430 -58.98 14.63 26.43
C GLY A 430 -59.78 14.97 27.66
N GLU A 431 -59.11 15.68 28.54
CA GLU A 431 -59.73 16.47 29.56
C GLU A 431 -59.98 17.85 28.96
N LYS A 432 -61.21 18.34 29.06
CA LYS A 432 -61.50 19.75 28.86
C LYS A 432 -61.54 20.41 30.23
N ILE A 433 -60.52 21.22 30.49
CA ILE A 433 -60.49 22.13 31.65
C ILE A 433 -61.65 23.13 31.50
N LYS A 434 -62.33 23.41 32.62
CA LYS A 434 -63.46 24.34 32.76
C LYS A 434 -63.54 25.47 31.74
N ILE A 435 -64.74 25.66 31.18
CA ILE A 435 -65.23 26.99 30.85
C ILE A 435 -66.01 27.47 32.09
N ILE A 436 -65.40 28.33 32.92
CA ILE A 436 -66.12 29.11 33.94
C ILE A 436 -66.80 30.28 33.23
N THR A 437 -67.69 30.01 32.29
CA THR A 437 -68.60 31.03 31.76
C THR A 437 -69.87 30.32 31.32
N ASP A 438 -70.95 30.62 32.03
CA ASP A 438 -72.25 30.94 31.43
C ASP A 438 -72.46 30.34 30.05
N TRP A 439 -72.76 29.04 30.00
CA TRP A 439 -73.04 28.40 28.71
C TRP A 439 -74.36 28.98 28.20
N ARG A 440 -74.22 29.95 27.30
CA ARG A 440 -75.30 30.76 26.77
C ARG A 440 -75.91 30.01 25.59
N SER A 441 -77.09 29.43 25.80
CA SER A 441 -77.91 28.91 24.71
C SER A 441 -78.92 29.97 24.31
N TRP A 442 -78.99 30.33 23.03
CA TRP A 442 -80.02 31.24 22.52
C TRP A 442 -81.31 30.46 22.35
N ASN A 443 -82.28 30.72 23.22
CA ASN A 443 -83.61 30.17 23.08
C ASN A 443 -84.33 30.93 21.96
N ARG A 444 -84.40 30.31 20.77
CA ARG A 444 -85.02 30.90 19.57
C ARG A 444 -86.51 31.24 19.74
N TYR A 445 -87.20 30.61 20.69
CA TYR A 445 -88.64 30.84 20.93
C TYR A 445 -88.90 31.96 21.95
N ALA A 446 -88.00 32.14 22.91
CA ALA A 446 -88.14 33.18 23.93
C ALA A 446 -87.32 34.45 23.63
N GLY A 447 -86.44 34.42 22.63
CA GLY A 447 -85.60 35.57 22.26
C GLY A 447 -84.64 36.00 23.36
N ILE A 448 -84.27 35.07 24.25
CA ILE A 448 -83.37 35.32 25.37
C ILE A 448 -82.32 34.22 25.48
N TRP A 449 -81.33 34.51 26.31
CA TRP A 449 -80.18 33.67 26.58
C TRP A 449 -80.35 32.96 27.92
N GLU A 450 -80.17 31.64 27.96
CA GLU A 450 -80.29 30.82 29.18
C GLU A 450 -78.94 30.25 29.64
N TYR A 451 -78.81 29.96 30.95
CA TYR A 451 -77.54 29.67 31.65
C TYR A 451 -77.60 28.33 32.41
N LEU A 452 -76.52 27.54 32.37
CA LEU A 452 -76.38 26.25 33.07
C LEU A 452 -75.13 26.22 33.96
N LYS A 453 -75.24 25.62 35.16
CA LYS A 453 -74.13 25.49 36.13
C LYS A 453 -73.74 24.02 36.35
N CYS A 454 -72.47 23.69 36.19
CA CYS A 454 -71.86 22.39 36.52
C CYS A 454 -70.44 22.61 37.08
N GLU A 455 -70.05 21.88 38.13
CA GLU A 455 -68.84 22.17 38.92
C GLU A 455 -67.66 21.20 38.69
N GLU A 456 -67.83 20.14 37.88
CA GLU A 456 -66.84 19.06 37.68
C GLU A 456 -66.13 19.12 36.31
N ASP A 457 -64.90 18.57 36.26
CA ASP A 457 -64.12 18.41 35.01
C ASP A 457 -64.77 17.39 34.07
N TYR A 458 -64.67 17.65 32.77
CA TYR A 458 -65.31 16.80 31.77
C TYR A 458 -64.31 16.13 30.84
N TYR A 459 -64.42 14.81 30.75
CA TYR A 459 -63.60 13.94 29.92
C TYR A 459 -64.37 13.53 28.68
N TYR A 460 -63.72 13.58 27.52
CA TYR A 460 -64.27 13.09 26.26
C TYR A 460 -63.39 12.01 25.64
N VAL A 461 -64.04 11.09 24.94
CA VAL A 461 -63.40 10.10 24.07
C VAL A 461 -64.20 10.01 22.77
N HIS A 462 -63.52 10.24 21.65
CA HIS A 462 -64.07 10.02 20.31
C HIS A 462 -63.40 8.80 19.70
N ILE A 463 -64.22 7.80 19.37
CA ILE A 463 -63.80 6.63 18.60
C ILE A 463 -64.17 6.91 17.14
N ILE A 464 -63.16 7.17 16.32
CA ILE A 464 -63.33 7.50 14.90
C ILE A 464 -63.10 6.22 14.12
N THR A 465 -64.12 5.81 13.37
CA THR A 465 -64.11 4.63 12.51
C THR A 465 -64.06 5.05 11.03
N ASP A 466 -63.78 4.08 10.17
CA ASP A 466 -63.84 4.22 8.71
C ASP A 466 -65.18 4.79 8.20
N ASN A 467 -66.26 4.59 8.95
CA ASN A 467 -67.60 5.05 8.58
C ASN A 467 -68.36 5.70 9.75
N GLY A 468 -67.73 6.60 10.50
CA GLY A 468 -68.41 7.47 11.47
C GLY A 468 -67.63 7.74 12.76
N VAL A 469 -68.18 8.63 13.60
CA VAL A 469 -67.59 9.03 14.89
C VAL A 469 -68.54 8.65 16.01
N PHE A 470 -68.03 7.94 17.02
CA PHE A 470 -68.74 7.62 18.24
C PHE A 470 -68.18 8.45 19.39
N GLU A 471 -69.04 9.25 20.01
CA GLU A 471 -68.65 10.22 21.03
C GLU A 471 -69.13 9.78 22.42
N TYR A 472 -68.16 9.55 23.30
CA TYR A 472 -68.34 9.14 24.69
C TYR A 472 -67.82 10.22 25.60
N GLY A 473 -68.53 10.46 26.70
CA GLY A 473 -68.34 11.73 27.37
C GLY A 473 -68.49 12.88 26.36
N THR A 474 -69.58 12.88 25.59
CA THR A 474 -70.21 14.10 25.05
C THR A 474 -71.63 14.24 25.61
N PHE A 475 -72.05 15.47 25.88
CA PHE A 475 -73.38 15.76 26.38
C PHE A 475 -74.38 15.51 25.24
N LYS A 476 -75.28 14.54 25.38
CA LYS A 476 -76.44 14.39 24.49
C LYS A 476 -77.68 15.02 25.13
N TYR A 477 -78.46 15.72 24.31
CA TYR A 477 -79.76 16.25 24.70
C TYR A 477 -80.75 15.08 24.83
N GLY A 478 -81.13 14.73 26.07
CA GLY A 478 -82.07 13.65 26.39
C GLY A 478 -83.54 14.08 26.41
N ASP A 479 -84.44 13.15 26.72
CA ASP A 479 -85.90 13.29 26.68
C ASP A 479 -86.45 14.52 27.44
N LYS A 480 -87.43 15.22 26.85
CA LYS A 480 -87.94 16.53 27.28
C LYS A 480 -88.80 16.54 28.55
N TYR A 481 -89.03 15.38 29.18
CA TYR A 481 -90.07 15.21 30.20
C TYR A 481 -89.60 14.86 31.62
N LYS A 482 -88.29 14.74 31.89
CA LYS A 482 -87.77 14.47 33.24
C LYS A 482 -86.84 15.57 33.72
N ARG A 483 -87.06 16.10 34.93
CA ARG A 483 -86.25 17.18 35.55
C ARG A 483 -85.20 16.57 36.52
N PRO A 484 -83.96 17.08 36.61
CA PRO A 484 -83.00 16.66 37.64
C PRO A 484 -83.35 17.19 39.03
N GLN A 485 -82.91 16.47 40.06
CA GLN A 485 -83.01 16.88 41.46
C GLN A 485 -82.06 18.06 41.72
N GLY A 486 -82.59 19.19 42.23
CA GLY A 486 -81.81 20.42 42.52
C GLY A 486 -82.08 21.62 41.60
N TYR A 487 -83.01 21.50 40.64
CA TYR A 487 -83.47 22.65 39.83
C TYR A 487 -84.23 23.66 40.70
N LEU A 488 -83.71 24.87 40.84
CA LEU A 488 -84.36 25.99 41.52
C LEU A 488 -85.13 26.83 40.50
N ASN A 489 -86.43 26.99 40.72
CA ASN A 489 -87.36 27.72 39.86
C ASN A 489 -87.06 29.23 39.92
N PRO A 490 -86.94 29.96 38.80
CA PRO A 490 -86.98 31.42 38.82
C PRO A 490 -88.45 31.91 38.90
N ASP A 491 -88.69 32.95 39.71
CA ASP A 491 -90.00 33.45 40.19
C ASP A 491 -90.94 34.10 39.16
N TYR A 492 -90.87 33.80 37.86
CA TYR A 492 -91.75 34.45 36.88
C TYR A 492 -92.50 33.49 35.98
N ALA A 493 -93.80 33.81 35.82
CA ALA A 493 -94.87 33.03 35.20
C ALA A 493 -94.76 32.87 33.67
N GLY A 494 -93.65 32.28 33.22
CA GLY A 494 -93.50 31.70 31.89
C GLY A 494 -93.39 30.18 32.01
N GLY A 495 -93.93 29.43 31.05
CA GLY A 495 -93.71 27.99 31.00
C GLY A 495 -92.20 27.66 31.08
N ALA A 496 -91.86 26.60 31.83
CA ALA A 496 -90.47 26.22 32.03
C ALA A 496 -89.75 26.09 30.68
N PRO A 497 -88.53 26.65 30.52
CA PRO A 497 -87.69 26.38 29.37
C PRO A 497 -87.61 24.87 29.11
N GLU A 498 -87.61 24.47 27.83
CA GLU A 498 -87.37 23.08 27.42
C GLU A 498 -85.95 22.68 27.80
N TYR A 499 -85.80 22.29 29.06
CA TYR A 499 -84.59 21.69 29.56
C TYR A 499 -84.68 20.18 29.36
N CYS A 500 -83.91 19.68 28.39
CA CYS A 500 -83.65 18.25 28.19
C CYS A 500 -82.89 17.70 29.41
N GLY A 501 -83.64 17.28 30.42
CA GLY A 501 -83.10 16.69 31.63
C GLY A 501 -82.64 15.25 31.41
N SER A 502 -81.44 15.13 30.86
CA SER A 502 -80.41 14.22 31.36
C SER A 502 -79.15 14.53 30.56
N LEU A 503 -78.17 15.19 31.16
CA LEU A 503 -76.79 15.12 30.66
C LEU A 503 -76.32 13.69 30.95
N SER A 504 -76.80 12.71 30.17
CA SER A 504 -76.28 11.37 30.24
C SER A 504 -74.90 11.42 29.59
N ILE A 505 -73.87 11.44 30.43
CA ILE A 505 -72.51 11.12 29.99
C ILE A 505 -72.64 9.77 29.30
N ASN A 506 -72.49 9.74 27.97
CA ASN A 506 -72.53 8.49 27.23
C ASN A 506 -71.39 7.62 27.78
N LYS A 507 -71.77 6.60 28.54
CA LYS A 507 -70.90 5.48 28.86
C LYS A 507 -70.68 4.69 27.59
N LEU A 508 -69.56 3.99 27.54
CA LEU A 508 -69.30 3.04 26.49
C LEU A 508 -70.46 2.04 26.44
N ASP A 509 -71.08 1.85 25.28
CA ASP A 509 -72.27 1.00 25.13
C ASP A 509 -71.93 -0.41 24.65
N GLU A 510 -70.70 -0.64 24.18
CA GLU A 510 -70.20 -1.94 23.74
C GLU A 510 -68.74 -2.11 24.15
N ASN A 511 -68.28 -3.34 24.38
CA ASN A 511 -66.86 -3.57 24.66
C ASN A 511 -66.01 -3.12 23.47
N ILE A 512 -64.83 -2.56 23.75
CA ILE A 512 -63.89 -2.13 22.71
C ILE A 512 -62.49 -2.60 23.07
N SER A 513 -61.75 -3.05 22.07
CA SER A 513 -60.32 -3.37 22.19
C SER A 513 -59.57 -2.79 20.99
N PHE A 514 -58.50 -2.05 21.25
CA PHE A 514 -57.69 -1.41 20.21
C PHE A 514 -56.25 -1.20 20.65
N TYR A 515 -55.36 -0.99 19.69
CA TYR A 515 -53.99 -0.51 19.93
C TYR A 515 -53.74 0.74 19.11
N PHE A 516 -52.95 1.68 19.65
CA PHE A 516 -52.51 2.84 18.87
C PHE A 516 -51.44 2.42 17.85
N THR A 517 -51.57 2.89 16.62
CA THR A 517 -50.61 2.64 15.54
C THR A 517 -49.74 3.88 15.34
N GLY A 518 -48.47 3.78 15.72
CA GLY A 518 -47.48 4.84 15.55
C GLY A 518 -46.06 4.31 15.75
N ASN A 519 -45.07 4.99 15.15
CA ASN A 519 -43.66 4.75 15.39
C ASN A 519 -43.32 5.19 16.81
N PHE A 520 -43.62 4.35 17.79
CA PHE A 520 -43.10 4.51 19.13
C PHE A 520 -41.68 3.95 19.12
N GLU A 521 -40.69 4.80 18.85
CA GLU A 521 -39.34 4.50 19.29
C GLU A 521 -39.37 4.48 20.82
N THR A 522 -39.34 3.27 21.40
CA THR A 522 -39.33 3.11 22.85
C THR A 522 -37.90 3.06 23.36
N PHE A 523 -37.60 3.74 24.46
CA PHE A 523 -36.35 3.57 25.22
C PHE A 523 -36.66 2.91 26.58
N MET A 524 -35.82 1.99 27.05
CA MET A 524 -36.04 1.27 28.31
C MET A 524 -34.84 1.46 29.24
N LEU A 525 -35.05 2.13 30.39
CA LEU A 525 -34.02 2.25 31.42
C LEU A 525 -34.15 1.08 32.40
N SER A 526 -33.10 0.29 32.57
CA SER A 526 -33.03 -0.84 33.50
C SER A 526 -32.08 -0.56 34.65
N ASN A 527 -32.27 -1.21 35.81
CA ASN A 527 -31.38 -1.07 36.97
C ASN A 527 -31.16 0.38 37.46
N LEU A 528 -32.19 1.21 37.35
CA LEU A 528 -32.17 2.56 37.95
C LEU A 528 -32.13 2.46 39.48
N PRO A 529 -31.45 3.40 40.16
CA PRO A 529 -31.50 3.48 41.62
C PRO A 529 -32.94 3.56 42.10
N THR A 530 -33.28 2.80 43.14
CA THR A 530 -34.59 2.86 43.80
C THR A 530 -34.58 3.77 45.04
N THR A 531 -33.41 4.36 45.32
CA THR A 531 -33.17 5.32 46.40
C THR A 531 -32.84 6.69 45.82
N LEU A 532 -33.26 7.75 46.53
CA LEU A 532 -33.03 9.13 46.11
C LEU A 532 -31.51 9.39 46.01
N PRO A 533 -30.99 9.78 44.83
CA PRO A 533 -29.59 10.10 44.67
C PRO A 533 -29.21 11.37 45.44
N ASN A 534 -28.00 11.39 45.99
CA ASN A 534 -27.44 12.54 46.68
C ASN A 534 -26.97 13.65 45.71
N GLU A 535 -26.61 13.28 44.48
CA GLU A 535 -26.11 14.20 43.45
C GLU A 535 -27.22 14.61 42.47
N VAL A 536 -27.15 15.87 42.02
CA VAL A 536 -28.04 16.43 41.00
C VAL A 536 -27.73 15.82 39.62
N GLY A 537 -28.73 15.78 38.75
CA GLY A 537 -28.62 15.23 37.39
C GLY A 537 -28.80 13.71 37.28
N ILE A 538 -29.06 13.01 38.39
CA ILE A 538 -29.24 11.55 38.39
C ILE A 538 -30.73 11.18 38.23
N VAL A 539 -31.01 10.26 37.31
CA VAL A 539 -32.33 9.65 37.12
C VAL A 539 -32.48 8.44 38.04
N TRP A 540 -33.61 8.34 38.74
CA TRP A 540 -33.92 7.24 39.66
C TRP A 540 -35.40 6.87 39.59
N VAL A 541 -35.78 5.75 40.20
CA VAL A 541 -37.16 5.29 40.31
C VAL A 541 -37.59 5.41 41.76
N ASP A 542 -38.66 6.17 42.01
CA ASP A 542 -39.18 6.30 43.37
C ASP A 542 -39.89 5.01 43.84
N THR A 543 -40.27 4.97 45.11
CA THR A 543 -40.96 3.83 45.72
C THR A 543 -42.33 3.53 45.10
N GLN A 544 -42.87 4.44 44.28
CA GLN A 544 -44.13 4.29 43.56
C GLN A 544 -43.92 3.83 42.11
N GLY A 545 -42.67 3.62 41.69
CA GLY A 545 -42.34 3.17 40.34
C GLY A 545 -42.24 4.29 39.30
N TYR A 546 -42.28 5.57 39.72
CA TYR A 546 -42.15 6.69 38.79
C TYR A 546 -40.68 7.03 38.52
N LEU A 547 -40.39 7.33 37.25
CA LEU A 547 -39.11 7.90 36.84
C LEU A 547 -39.00 9.33 37.36
N ARG A 548 -37.90 9.64 38.06
CA ARG A 548 -37.60 10.96 38.63
C ARG A 548 -36.21 11.42 38.20
N LEU A 549 -36.06 12.73 38.02
CA LEU A 549 -34.76 13.39 37.86
C LEU A 549 -34.49 14.22 39.12
N LYS A 550 -33.35 13.98 39.77
CA LYS A 550 -32.88 14.85 40.86
C LYS A 550 -32.38 16.15 40.20
N LEU A 551 -33.16 17.22 40.34
CA LEU A 551 -32.77 18.56 39.89
C LEU A 551 -31.81 19.22 40.86
#